data_AF-A0A260VNN4-F1
#
_entry.id   AF-A0A260VNN4-F1
#
_cell.length_a   1.000
_cell.length_b   1.000
_cell.length_c   1.000
_cell.angle_alpha   90.00
_cell.angle_beta   90.00
_cell.angle_gamma   90.00
#
_symmetry.space_group_name_H-M   'P 1'
#
loop_
_entity.id
_entity.type
_entity.pdbx_description
1 polymer ?
#
loop_
_entity_poly.entity_id
_entity_poly.type
_entity_poly.pdbx_seq_one_letter_code
_entity_poly.pdbx_strand_id
1 'polypeptide(L)'
;MKRLLLLALGASALVACGGAEQGTPSAAPSSAVPATTAASPASVTPDPATVTEETQPQRTPPEEAGDLVPMGPPDAEPQCLDLASAQVTQAVDSLPLVFADSPWVATDMGDPCASFTWVEALPYGATVSSPTHLLFFHDAEYLGTATLEPYGFTSVAAQSADTVSVNYRWPLASDANANPTGGPVTIDYAWDGTQVTMSGTLPPEVTG
;
A
#
# COMPACT_ATOMS: atom_id res chain seq x y z
N MET A 1 55.28 21.23 -30.89
CA MET A 1 55.22 20.24 -32.00
C MET A 1 53.75 20.01 -32.34
N LYS A 2 53.33 20.37 -33.56
CA LYS A 2 51.97 20.29 -34.11
C LYS A 2 51.68 18.86 -34.58
N ARG A 3 50.52 18.26 -34.23
CA ARG A 3 49.84 17.17 -34.96
C ARG A 3 48.33 17.30 -34.71
N LEU A 4 47.63 18.08 -35.54
CA LEU A 4 46.84 17.70 -36.73
C LEU A 4 45.49 17.03 -36.38
N LEU A 5 44.41 17.80 -36.61
CA LEU A 5 43.01 17.36 -36.70
C LEU A 5 42.81 16.33 -37.82
N LEU A 6 41.86 15.41 -37.62
CA LEU A 6 41.10 14.78 -38.70
C LEU A 6 39.62 14.70 -38.27
N LEU A 7 38.83 15.62 -38.85
CA LEU A 7 37.37 15.59 -38.92
C LEU A 7 36.96 14.55 -39.98
N ALA A 8 36.02 13.67 -39.64
CA ALA A 8 35.29 12.87 -40.63
C ALA A 8 33.81 13.28 -40.58
N LEU A 9 33.40 14.09 -41.56
CA LEU A 9 32.00 14.32 -41.89
C LEU A 9 31.49 13.14 -42.72
N GLY A 10 30.43 12.48 -42.26
CA GLY A 10 29.65 11.54 -43.05
C GLY A 10 28.22 12.05 -43.19
N ALA A 11 27.93 12.69 -44.32
CA ALA A 11 26.57 13.00 -44.76
C ALA A 11 26.09 11.90 -45.72
N SER A 12 24.89 11.37 -45.52
CA SER A 12 24.20 10.53 -46.50
C SER A 12 22.73 10.91 -46.50
N ALA A 13 22.27 11.38 -47.66
CA ALA A 13 20.91 11.86 -47.89
C ALA A 13 20.14 10.89 -48.81
N LEU A 14 18.90 10.63 -48.39
CA LEU A 14 17.62 10.54 -49.13
C LEU A 14 17.42 9.61 -50.35
N VAL A 15 16.17 9.07 -50.39
CA VAL A 15 15.28 8.65 -51.51
C VAL A 15 14.77 7.20 -51.28
N ALA A 16 13.49 6.81 -51.46
CA ALA A 16 12.17 7.44 -51.59
C ALA A 16 11.06 6.34 -51.60
N CYS A 17 9.84 6.76 -51.22
CA CYS A 17 8.47 6.33 -51.60
C CYS A 17 8.06 4.87 -51.87
N GLY A 18 6.92 4.48 -51.26
CA GLY A 18 5.83 3.80 -52.00
C GLY A 18 4.87 2.89 -51.20
N GLY A 19 3.58 3.26 -51.15
CA GLY A 19 2.42 2.39 -50.85
C GLY A 19 1.72 2.70 -49.51
N ALA A 20 0.59 3.42 -49.43
CA ALA A 20 -0.80 3.07 -49.84
C ALA A 20 -1.29 1.76 -49.17
N GLU A 21 -2.47 1.61 -48.56
CA GLU A 21 -3.65 2.43 -48.33
C GLU A 21 -4.54 1.65 -47.33
N GLN A 22 -5.24 2.37 -46.45
CA GLN A 22 -6.61 2.10 -45.98
C GLN A 22 -6.97 0.69 -45.45
N GLY A 23 -6.89 0.53 -44.13
CA GLY A 23 -7.68 -0.46 -43.38
C GLY A 23 -8.82 0.24 -42.62
N THR A 24 -10.03 0.14 -43.15
CA THR A 24 -11.29 0.57 -42.54
C THR A 24 -11.58 -0.19 -41.23
N PRO A 25 -12.11 0.48 -40.20
CA PRO A 25 -13.17 -0.13 -39.41
C PRO A 25 -14.51 0.52 -39.72
N SER A 26 -15.40 -0.34 -40.16
CA SER A 26 -16.78 -0.08 -40.55
C SER A 26 -17.66 0.03 -39.31
N ALA A 27 -18.62 0.96 -39.40
CA ALA A 27 -19.91 1.00 -38.72
C ALA A 27 -19.98 1.24 -37.19
N ALA A 28 -20.50 2.41 -36.83
CA ALA A 28 -21.36 2.61 -35.65
C ALA A 28 -22.80 2.09 -35.97
N PRO A 29 -23.67 1.78 -34.98
CA PRO A 29 -24.38 2.84 -34.25
C PRO A 29 -24.78 2.56 -32.77
N SER A 30 -24.90 3.68 -32.03
CA SER A 30 -26.02 4.11 -31.16
C SER A 30 -26.64 3.21 -30.06
N SER A 31 -26.73 3.84 -28.88
CA SER A 31 -27.86 3.88 -27.91
C SER A 31 -28.52 2.58 -27.44
N ALA A 32 -28.49 2.36 -26.13
CA ALA A 32 -29.68 2.50 -25.27
C ALA A 32 -29.36 2.18 -23.80
N VAL A 33 -29.71 3.10 -22.90
CA VAL A 33 -29.98 2.83 -21.49
C VAL A 33 -31.28 2.05 -21.34
N PRO A 34 -31.39 1.20 -20.31
CA PRO A 34 -32.63 1.09 -19.57
C PRO A 34 -32.41 1.49 -18.12
N ALA A 35 -33.17 2.49 -17.69
CA ALA A 35 -33.57 2.65 -16.32
C ALA A 35 -34.52 1.50 -15.95
N THR A 36 -34.41 0.96 -14.74
CA THR A 36 -35.54 0.29 -14.09
C THR A 36 -35.58 0.73 -12.64
N THR A 37 -36.68 1.44 -12.35
CA THR A 37 -37.13 1.96 -11.06
C THR A 37 -37.85 0.86 -10.27
N ALA A 38 -37.94 1.07 -8.95
CA ALA A 38 -38.88 0.49 -7.97
C ALA A 38 -38.44 -0.85 -7.34
N ALA A 39 -38.59 -1.12 -6.03
CA ALA A 39 -39.24 -0.42 -4.93
C ALA A 39 -38.68 -0.92 -3.58
N SER A 40 -38.65 -0.03 -2.58
CA SER A 40 -38.73 -0.32 -1.13
C SER A 40 -40.22 -0.17 -0.72
N PRO A 41 -40.73 -0.51 0.48
CA PRO A 41 -40.17 -1.18 1.67
C PRO A 41 -41.06 -2.36 2.17
N ALA A 42 -40.66 -3.06 3.24
CA ALA A 42 -41.61 -3.73 4.14
C ALA A 42 -41.03 -3.89 5.55
N SER A 43 -41.53 -3.07 6.47
CA SER A 43 -41.42 -3.23 7.92
C SER A 43 -42.28 -4.41 8.38
N VAL A 44 -41.76 -5.21 9.32
CA VAL A 44 -42.55 -6.21 10.05
C VAL A 44 -42.24 -6.14 11.54
N THR A 45 -43.18 -5.54 12.27
CA THR A 45 -43.49 -5.75 13.69
C THR A 45 -45.01 -5.66 13.71
N PRO A 46 -45.77 -6.63 14.26
CA PRO A 46 -45.87 -6.77 15.72
C PRO A 46 -46.11 -8.21 16.23
N ASP A 47 -45.88 -8.44 17.52
CA ASP A 47 -46.98 -8.86 18.41
C ASP A 47 -46.63 -8.60 19.90
N PRO A 48 -47.62 -8.22 20.74
CA PRO A 48 -47.43 -7.95 22.15
C PRO A 48 -47.73 -9.19 23.00
N ALA A 49 -46.82 -9.53 23.92
CA ALA A 49 -47.13 -10.43 25.02
C ALA A 49 -47.29 -9.64 26.32
N THR A 50 -48.51 -9.70 26.83
CA THR A 50 -49.00 -9.16 28.11
C THR A 50 -48.59 -10.06 29.29
N VAL A 51 -48.67 -9.47 30.49
CA VAL A 51 -48.72 -10.08 31.85
C VAL A 51 -47.32 -10.49 32.36
N THR A 52 -46.83 -10.05 33.52
CA THR A 52 -47.47 -10.13 34.84
C THR A 52 -46.90 -9.10 35.82
N GLU A 53 -47.82 -8.39 36.47
CA GLU A 53 -47.61 -7.65 37.71
C GLU A 53 -47.54 -8.66 38.87
N GLU A 54 -46.38 -8.82 39.51
CA GLU A 54 -46.28 -9.51 40.79
C GLU A 54 -45.34 -8.75 41.74
N THR A 55 -46.00 -8.08 42.69
CA THR A 55 -45.67 -7.99 44.11
C THR A 55 -44.19 -7.89 44.51
N GLN A 56 -43.82 -6.68 44.86
CA GLN A 56 -42.69 -6.28 45.70
C GLN A 56 -42.64 -7.08 47.03
N PRO A 57 -41.46 -7.59 47.42
CA PRO A 57 -41.06 -7.60 48.81
C PRO A 57 -39.90 -6.62 48.99
N GLN A 58 -40.18 -5.62 49.81
CA GLN A 58 -39.24 -4.63 50.33
C GLN A 58 -37.98 -5.33 50.88
N ARG A 59 -36.82 -5.12 50.23
CA ARG A 59 -35.51 -5.48 50.77
C ARG A 59 -34.85 -4.24 51.37
N THR A 60 -34.66 -4.31 52.68
CA THR A 60 -33.86 -3.41 53.52
C THR A 60 -32.47 -3.19 52.89
N PRO A 61 -31.89 -1.98 52.95
CA PRO A 61 -30.53 -1.74 52.46
C PRO A 61 -29.51 -2.47 53.35
N PRO A 62 -28.58 -3.26 52.80
CA PRO A 62 -27.32 -3.52 53.47
C PRO A 62 -26.42 -2.30 53.21
N GLU A 63 -26.20 -1.52 54.25
CA GLU A 63 -25.01 -0.70 54.39
C GLU A 63 -23.83 -1.67 54.48
N GLU A 64 -23.18 -1.94 53.35
CA GLU A 64 -21.88 -2.59 53.32
C GLU A 64 -20.96 -1.79 52.42
N ALA A 65 -19.96 -1.18 53.05
CA ALA A 65 -18.85 -0.50 52.41
C ALA A 65 -18.07 -1.51 51.56
N GLY A 66 -18.48 -1.65 50.31
CA GLY A 66 -17.74 -2.38 49.28
C GLY A 66 -16.52 -1.56 48.87
N ASP A 67 -15.38 -1.99 49.38
CA ASP A 67 -14.03 -1.68 48.91
C ASP A 67 -14.01 -1.47 47.39
N LEU A 68 -13.81 -0.22 46.95
CA LEU A 68 -13.64 0.10 45.54
C LEU A 68 -12.27 -0.41 45.12
N VAL A 69 -12.18 -1.69 44.76
CA VAL A 69 -11.05 -2.21 43.98
C VAL A 69 -10.99 -1.34 42.72
N PRO A 70 -9.90 -0.60 42.48
CA PRO A 70 -9.76 0.15 41.24
C PRO A 70 -9.84 -0.86 40.09
N MET A 71 -10.91 -0.79 39.31
CA MET A 71 -10.94 -1.37 37.97
C MET A 71 -9.68 -0.85 37.28
N GLY A 72 -8.73 -1.75 36.99
CA GLY A 72 -7.59 -1.42 36.14
C GLY A 72 -8.08 -0.76 34.85
N PRO A 73 -7.24 0.06 34.18
CA PRO A 73 -7.62 0.64 32.89
C PRO A 73 -8.15 -0.49 32.00
N PRO A 74 -9.26 -0.27 31.26
CA PRO A 74 -9.78 -1.29 30.38
C PRO A 74 -8.65 -1.76 29.46
N ASP A 75 -8.48 -3.07 29.34
CA ASP A 75 -7.59 -3.67 28.34
C ASP A 75 -7.99 -3.06 26.99
N ALA A 76 -7.19 -2.12 26.50
CA ALA A 76 -7.48 -1.46 25.24
C ALA A 76 -7.40 -2.54 24.17
N GLU A 77 -8.53 -2.82 23.50
CA GLU A 77 -8.51 -3.68 22.32
C GLU A 77 -7.47 -3.13 21.34
N PRO A 78 -6.64 -4.00 20.73
CA PRO A 78 -5.63 -3.55 19.79
C PRO A 78 -6.33 -2.81 18.66
N GLN A 79 -6.11 -1.49 18.63
CA GLN A 79 -6.65 -0.63 17.60
C GLN A 79 -5.88 -0.90 16.31
N CYS A 80 -6.60 -1.24 15.24
CA CYS A 80 -5.99 -1.45 13.93
C CYS A 80 -5.26 -0.18 13.48
N LEU A 81 -4.14 -0.36 12.78
CA LEU A 81 -3.38 0.74 12.21
C LEU A 81 -4.23 1.45 11.14
N ASP A 82 -4.11 2.76 11.06
CA ASP A 82 -4.75 3.55 10.01
C ASP A 82 -3.68 4.27 9.19
N LEU A 83 -3.86 4.34 7.87
CA LEU A 83 -2.90 4.95 6.94
C LEU A 83 -2.71 6.45 7.23
N ALA A 84 -3.72 7.13 7.78
CA ALA A 84 -3.68 8.52 8.20
C ALA A 84 -3.38 8.69 9.70
N SER A 85 -3.03 7.62 10.42
CA SER A 85 -2.66 7.69 11.83
C SER A 85 -1.39 8.52 12.05
N ALA A 86 -1.23 9.03 13.27
CA ALA A 86 -0.04 9.77 13.67
C ALA A 86 1.23 8.90 13.60
N GLN A 87 1.10 7.61 13.88
CA GLN A 87 2.18 6.62 13.85
C GLN A 87 2.71 6.46 12.42
N VAL A 88 1.80 6.27 11.43
CA VAL A 88 2.18 6.18 10.02
C VAL A 88 2.77 7.50 9.53
N THR A 89 2.11 8.63 9.85
CA THR A 89 2.60 9.95 9.45
C THR A 89 4.00 10.22 9.98
N GLN A 90 4.26 9.95 11.26
CA GLN A 90 5.57 10.13 11.87
C GLN A 90 6.63 9.21 11.25
N ALA A 91 6.30 7.96 10.96
CA ALA A 91 7.21 7.02 10.34
C ALA A 91 7.60 7.46 8.92
N VAL A 92 6.62 7.89 8.12
CA VAL A 92 6.84 8.39 6.75
C VAL A 92 7.64 9.70 6.75
N ASP A 93 7.32 10.64 7.64
CA ASP A 93 8.05 11.91 7.78
C ASP A 93 9.49 11.73 8.27
N SER A 94 9.82 10.58 8.88
CA SER A 94 11.18 10.27 9.33
C SER A 94 12.13 9.85 8.20
N LEU A 95 11.59 9.54 7.01
CA LEU A 95 12.38 9.05 5.88
C LEU A 95 13.23 10.17 5.26
N PRO A 96 14.50 9.90 4.92
CA PRO A 96 15.31 10.85 4.15
C PRO A 96 14.65 11.16 2.79
N LEU A 97 14.61 12.44 2.42
CA LEU A 97 14.06 12.84 1.11
C LEU A 97 14.99 12.42 -0.03
N VAL A 98 14.42 11.81 -1.07
CA VAL A 98 15.10 11.54 -2.35
C VAL A 98 15.04 12.73 -3.31
N PHE A 99 13.99 13.54 -3.22
CA PHE A 99 13.82 14.77 -3.99
C PHE A 99 13.50 15.92 -3.04
N ALA A 100 14.20 17.04 -3.18
CA ALA A 100 14.17 18.14 -2.21
C ALA A 100 12.76 18.70 -1.92
N ASP A 101 11.89 18.73 -2.94
CA ASP A 101 10.56 19.33 -2.87
C ASP A 101 9.43 18.30 -3.00
N SER A 102 9.71 17.01 -2.81
CA SER A 102 8.72 15.93 -2.88
C SER A 102 8.75 15.13 -1.57
N PRO A 103 7.83 15.41 -0.63
CA PRO A 103 7.73 14.63 0.59
C PRO A 103 7.27 13.21 0.27
N TRP A 104 7.58 12.28 1.17
CA TRP A 104 6.98 10.96 1.15
C TRP A 104 5.51 11.04 1.54
N VAL A 105 4.69 10.18 0.94
CA VAL A 105 3.26 10.04 1.23
C VAL A 105 2.96 8.57 1.40
N ALA A 106 2.25 8.22 2.47
CA ALA A 106 1.71 6.87 2.64
C ALA A 106 0.61 6.63 1.60
N THR A 107 0.78 5.62 0.74
CA THR A 107 -0.11 5.39 -0.42
C THR A 107 -0.88 4.10 -0.36
N ASP A 108 -0.36 3.08 0.33
CA ASP A 108 -1.00 1.79 0.47
C ASP A 108 -0.57 1.11 1.77
N MET A 109 -1.29 0.07 2.18
CA MET A 109 -0.94 -0.76 3.34
C MET A 109 -1.45 -2.18 3.21
N GLY A 110 -0.84 -3.07 4.00
CA GLY A 110 -1.35 -4.42 4.22
C GLY A 110 -2.62 -4.45 5.06
N ASP A 111 -2.92 -5.62 5.62
CA ASP A 111 -4.01 -5.75 6.60
C ASP A 111 -3.76 -4.81 7.79
N PRO A 112 -4.62 -3.80 8.03
CA PRO A 112 -4.43 -2.82 9.11
C PRO A 112 -4.57 -3.44 10.50
N CYS A 113 -5.24 -4.59 10.62
CA CYS A 113 -5.49 -5.26 11.89
C CYS A 113 -4.53 -6.44 12.14
N ALA A 114 -3.66 -6.76 11.18
CA ALA A 114 -2.60 -7.74 11.40
C ALA A 114 -1.59 -7.20 12.41
N SER A 115 -1.12 -8.07 13.30
CA SER A 115 -0.07 -7.69 14.25
C SER A 115 1.16 -7.23 13.50
N PHE A 116 1.60 -7.93 12.45
CA PHE A 116 2.67 -7.50 11.55
C PHE A 116 2.11 -7.00 10.21
N THR A 117 2.32 -5.72 9.91
CA THR A 117 1.84 -5.10 8.67
C THR A 117 2.85 -4.17 8.03
N TRP A 118 2.51 -3.67 6.85
CA TRP A 118 3.37 -2.80 6.05
C TRP A 118 2.61 -1.57 5.56
N VAL A 119 3.36 -0.49 5.33
CA VAL A 119 2.89 0.73 4.67
C VAL A 119 3.82 1.04 3.50
N GLU A 120 3.23 1.30 2.34
CA GLU A 120 3.94 1.83 1.17
C GLU A 120 4.04 3.34 1.28
N ALA A 121 5.25 3.87 1.08
CA ALA A 121 5.51 5.28 0.96
C ALA A 121 6.14 5.60 -0.41
N LEU A 122 5.52 6.55 -1.12
CA LEU A 122 5.95 7.05 -2.41
C LEU A 122 6.20 8.56 -2.33
N PRO A 123 7.14 9.13 -3.11
CA PRO A 123 7.28 10.57 -3.21
C PRO A 123 6.00 11.18 -3.78
N TYR A 124 5.61 12.37 -3.31
CA TYR A 124 4.48 13.09 -3.86
C TYR A 124 4.63 13.29 -5.38
N GLY A 125 3.62 12.87 -6.14
CA GLY A 125 3.65 12.88 -7.61
C GLY A 125 4.38 11.69 -8.24
N ALA A 126 4.58 10.61 -7.49
CA ALA A 126 5.21 9.39 -7.97
C ALA A 126 4.57 8.82 -9.24
N THR A 127 5.39 8.10 -10.01
CA THR A 127 5.00 7.27 -11.15
C THR A 127 5.50 5.84 -10.91
N VAL A 128 5.22 4.91 -11.81
CA VAL A 128 5.57 3.49 -11.64
C VAL A 128 7.08 3.22 -11.42
N SER A 129 7.95 4.10 -11.92
CA SER A 129 9.41 3.98 -11.74
C SER A 129 9.94 4.71 -10.51
N SER A 130 9.08 5.38 -9.74
CA SER A 130 9.50 6.16 -8.59
C SER A 130 10.05 5.25 -7.49
N PRO A 131 11.04 5.73 -6.73
CA PRO A 131 11.55 4.99 -5.58
C PRO A 131 10.41 4.75 -4.59
N THR A 132 10.38 3.55 -4.01
CA THR A 132 9.35 3.12 -3.08
C THR A 132 10.01 2.68 -1.77
N HIS A 133 9.50 3.16 -0.65
CA HIS A 133 9.77 2.57 0.65
C HIS A 133 8.60 1.67 1.06
N LEU A 134 8.94 0.52 1.65
CA LEU A 134 8.01 -0.26 2.47
C LEU A 134 8.45 -0.15 3.92
N LEU A 135 7.54 0.28 4.78
CA LEU A 135 7.73 0.49 6.21
C LEU A 135 6.98 -0.62 6.94
N PHE A 136 7.63 -1.27 7.90
CA PHE A 136 7.01 -2.34 8.67
C PHE A 136 6.52 -1.84 10.02
N PHE A 137 5.40 -2.38 10.45
CA PHE A 137 4.78 -2.09 11.73
C PHE A 137 4.45 -3.38 12.46
N HIS A 138 4.62 -3.40 13.78
CA HIS A 138 4.05 -4.43 14.64
C HIS A 138 3.19 -3.80 15.75
N ASP A 139 1.91 -4.18 15.84
CA ASP A 139 0.95 -3.58 16.79
C ASP A 139 0.96 -2.04 16.79
N ALA A 140 0.95 -1.46 15.57
CA ALA A 140 1.08 -0.02 15.31
C ALA A 140 2.42 0.65 15.71
N GLU A 141 3.42 -0.12 16.14
CA GLU A 141 4.79 0.36 16.36
C GLU A 141 5.63 0.25 15.08
N TYR A 142 6.29 1.35 14.69
CA TYR A 142 7.16 1.37 13.50
C TYR A 142 8.47 0.63 13.76
N LEU A 143 8.79 -0.35 12.89
CA LEU A 143 9.95 -1.23 13.02
C LEU A 143 11.13 -0.86 12.11
N GLY A 144 10.90 -0.01 11.10
CA GLY A 144 11.89 0.33 10.08
C GLY A 144 11.43 0.01 8.66
N THR A 145 12.32 0.24 7.70
CA THR A 145 12.07 -0.01 6.28
C THR A 145 12.54 -1.39 5.85
N ALA A 146 11.96 -1.92 4.76
CA ALA A 146 12.43 -3.14 4.10
C ALA A 146 13.89 -3.05 3.64
N THR A 147 14.31 -1.89 3.17
CA THR A 147 15.66 -1.60 2.70
C THR A 147 16.09 -0.22 3.18
N LEU A 148 17.39 -0.02 3.36
CA LEU A 148 17.92 1.29 3.75
C LEU A 148 17.66 2.36 2.69
N GLU A 149 17.83 2.00 1.42
CA GLU A 149 17.55 2.84 0.27
C GLU A 149 16.21 2.45 -0.36
N PRO A 150 15.43 3.40 -0.89
CA PRO A 150 14.22 3.07 -1.63
C PRO A 150 14.54 2.68 -3.07
N TYR A 151 13.82 1.69 -3.59
CA TYR A 151 14.02 1.19 -4.96
C TYR A 151 12.75 1.33 -5.79
N GLY A 152 12.92 1.63 -7.07
CA GLY A 152 11.80 1.67 -8.02
C GLY A 152 11.25 0.28 -8.31
N PHE A 153 10.01 0.22 -8.82
CA PHE A 153 9.35 -1.03 -9.20
C PHE A 153 9.31 -2.08 -8.08
N THR A 154 9.21 -1.60 -6.84
CA THR A 154 8.99 -2.41 -5.65
C THR A 154 7.49 -2.63 -5.48
N SER A 155 7.08 -3.84 -5.12
CA SER A 155 5.66 -4.14 -4.85
C SER A 155 5.54 -5.29 -3.85
N VAL A 156 4.50 -5.28 -3.02
CA VAL A 156 4.21 -6.41 -2.14
C VAL A 156 3.52 -7.52 -2.94
N ALA A 157 4.08 -8.72 -2.87
CA ALA A 157 3.55 -9.92 -3.53
C ALA A 157 2.54 -10.66 -2.65
N ALA A 158 2.80 -10.72 -1.34
CA ALA A 158 1.98 -11.41 -0.36
C ALA A 158 2.25 -10.90 1.06
N GLN A 159 1.27 -11.10 1.94
CA GLN A 159 1.38 -10.92 3.37
C GLN A 159 0.82 -12.17 4.08
N SER A 160 1.47 -12.55 5.16
CA SER A 160 1.04 -13.55 6.14
C SER A 160 1.10 -12.94 7.55
N ALA A 161 0.89 -13.75 8.59
CA ALA A 161 0.85 -13.27 9.98
C ALA A 161 2.18 -12.64 10.44
N ASP A 162 3.31 -13.13 9.93
CA ASP A 162 4.66 -12.76 10.36
C ASP A 162 5.61 -12.49 9.18
N THR A 163 5.19 -12.70 7.93
CA THR A 163 6.04 -12.49 6.75
C THR A 163 5.35 -11.64 5.68
N VAL A 164 6.10 -10.70 5.10
CA VAL A 164 5.74 -9.94 3.90
C VAL A 164 6.72 -10.27 2.78
N SER A 165 6.21 -10.76 1.66
CA SER A 165 7.01 -11.06 0.46
C SER A 165 6.98 -9.87 -0.49
N VAL A 166 8.15 -9.34 -0.84
CA VAL A 166 8.31 -8.14 -1.68
C VAL A 166 9.00 -8.49 -2.99
N ASN A 167 8.41 -8.05 -4.08
CA ASN A 167 8.98 -8.15 -5.42
C ASN A 167 9.78 -6.89 -5.76
N TYR A 168 11.00 -7.09 -6.22
CA TYR A 168 11.86 -6.04 -6.78
C TYR A 168 12.11 -6.31 -8.26
N ARG A 169 11.78 -5.34 -9.10
CA ARG A 169 12.02 -5.34 -10.55
C ARG A 169 12.98 -4.23 -10.95
N TRP A 170 13.52 -4.33 -12.16
CA TRP A 170 14.44 -3.33 -12.70
C TRP A 170 14.32 -3.26 -14.23
N PRO A 171 14.57 -2.09 -14.83
CA PRO A 171 14.59 -1.95 -16.28
C PRO A 171 15.88 -2.54 -16.87
N LEU A 172 15.76 -3.27 -17.97
CA LEU A 172 16.88 -3.64 -18.82
C LEU A 172 17.21 -2.51 -19.81
N ALA A 173 18.37 -2.59 -20.46
CA ALA A 173 18.89 -1.51 -21.32
C ALA A 173 17.95 -1.09 -22.47
N SER A 174 17.04 -1.96 -22.91
CA SER A 174 16.07 -1.68 -23.98
C SER A 174 14.64 -1.44 -23.49
N ASP A 175 14.43 -1.45 -22.17
CA ASP A 175 13.10 -1.22 -21.61
C ASP A 175 12.76 0.26 -21.62
N ALA A 176 11.46 0.55 -21.79
CA ALA A 176 10.94 1.85 -21.42
C ALA A 176 11.02 2.01 -19.90
N ASN A 177 11.34 3.21 -19.41
CA ASN A 177 11.42 3.47 -17.97
C ASN A 177 10.13 3.11 -17.21
N ALA A 178 8.96 3.17 -17.84
CA ALA A 178 7.70 2.81 -17.20
C ALA A 178 7.33 1.31 -17.31
N ASN A 179 8.16 0.47 -17.94
CA ASN A 179 7.84 -0.92 -18.23
C ASN A 179 9.07 -1.84 -18.11
N PRO A 180 9.54 -2.12 -16.88
CA PRO A 180 10.69 -2.99 -16.64
C PRO A 180 10.35 -4.46 -16.97
N THR A 181 11.27 -5.14 -17.63
CA THR A 181 11.18 -6.59 -17.90
C THR A 181 12.13 -7.41 -17.02
N GLY A 182 13.07 -6.78 -16.32
CA GLY A 182 13.92 -7.44 -15.33
C GLY A 182 13.16 -7.88 -14.07
N GLY A 183 13.57 -9.01 -13.51
CA GLY A 183 12.99 -9.59 -12.30
C GLY A 183 11.58 -10.22 -12.48
N PRO A 184 10.79 -10.35 -11.40
CA PRO A 184 11.13 -9.92 -10.05
C PRO A 184 12.12 -10.89 -9.38
N VAL A 185 12.95 -10.36 -8.48
CA VAL A 185 13.40 -11.14 -7.33
C VAL A 185 12.36 -10.96 -6.21
N THR A 186 12.00 -12.03 -5.54
CA THR A 186 11.13 -11.98 -4.36
C THR A 186 12.00 -12.13 -3.11
N ILE A 187 11.85 -11.20 -2.18
CA ILE A 187 12.54 -11.19 -0.89
C ILE A 187 11.47 -11.28 0.21
N ASP A 188 11.70 -12.16 1.17
CA ASP A 188 10.82 -12.30 2.33
C ASP A 188 11.36 -11.47 3.50
N TYR A 189 10.47 -10.72 4.12
CA TYR A 189 10.70 -9.94 5.33
C TYR A 189 9.87 -10.54 6.45
N ALA A 190 10.52 -11.18 7.41
CA ALA A 190 9.87 -11.92 8.48
C ALA A 190 10.11 -11.25 9.83
N TRP A 191 9.05 -11.06 10.61
CA TRP A 191 9.11 -10.65 12.01
C TRP A 191 9.48 -11.85 12.88
N ASP A 192 10.61 -11.78 13.59
CA ASP A 192 11.09 -12.86 14.46
C ASP A 192 10.65 -12.74 15.94
N GLY A 193 9.78 -11.76 16.24
CA GLY A 193 9.39 -11.39 17.60
C GLY A 193 10.24 -10.26 18.20
N THR A 194 11.34 -9.86 17.55
CA THR A 194 12.22 -8.76 18.01
C THR A 194 12.53 -7.77 16.89
N GLN A 195 12.77 -8.25 15.66
CA GLN A 195 13.12 -7.43 14.51
C GLN A 195 12.57 -8.05 13.22
N VAL A 196 12.60 -7.27 12.14
CA VAL A 196 12.33 -7.78 10.80
C VAL A 196 13.63 -8.30 10.20
N THR A 197 13.63 -9.56 9.78
CA THR A 197 14.76 -10.21 9.10
C THR A 197 14.47 -10.34 7.61
N MET A 198 15.39 -9.84 6.80
CA MET A 198 15.37 -9.99 5.34
C MET A 198 16.00 -11.33 4.93
N SER A 199 15.26 -12.12 4.16
CA SER A 199 15.73 -13.40 3.62
C SER A 199 16.08 -13.27 2.15
N GLY A 200 17.37 -13.35 1.83
CA GLY A 200 17.90 -13.22 0.48
C GLY A 200 18.79 -11.99 0.32
N THR A 201 19.08 -11.63 -0.92
CA THR A 201 19.91 -10.45 -1.23
C THR A 201 19.37 -9.81 -2.51
N LEU A 202 19.33 -8.48 -2.52
CA LEU A 202 18.97 -7.76 -3.72
C LEU A 202 20.09 -7.88 -4.76
N PRO A 203 19.75 -8.16 -6.03
CA PRO A 203 20.74 -8.23 -7.08
C PRO A 203 21.27 -6.82 -7.40
N PRO A 204 22.51 -6.69 -7.91
CA PRO A 204 23.11 -5.39 -8.24
C PRO A 204 22.27 -4.53 -9.18
N GLU A 205 21.49 -5.16 -10.05
CA GLU A 205 20.57 -4.48 -10.98
C GLU A 205 19.48 -3.67 -10.27
N VAL A 206 19.14 -4.03 -9.03
CA VAL A 206 18.22 -3.25 -8.17
C VAL A 206 18.99 -2.15 -7.42
N THR A 207 20.18 -2.47 -6.89
CA THR A 207 20.89 -1.57 -5.97
C THR A 207 21.72 -0.48 -6.67
N GLY A 208 22.09 -0.67 -7.94
CA GLY A 208 22.94 0.25 -8.71
C GLY A 208 24.43 -0.02 -8.59
#